data_AF-A0A3N5TES9-F1
#
_entry.id   AF-A0A3N5TES9-F1
#
_cell.length_a   1.000
_cell.length_b   1.000
_cell.length_c   1.000
_cell.angle_alpha   90.00
_cell.angle_beta   90.00
_cell.angle_gamma   90.00
#
_symmetry.space_group_name_H-M   'P 1'
#
loop_
_entity.id
_entity.type
_entity.pdbx_description
1 polymer ?
#
loop_
_entity_poly.entity_id
_entity_poly.type
_entity_poly.pdbx_seq_one_letter_code
_entity_poly.pdbx_strand_id
1 'polypeptide(L)'
;MIVTGKLIEYLDNGKFVCALVTESQPKRLRLLNQNGREVNLPLSRIVHCSRQTHPTTASREAIARQLRDTTEKRCLLMDHINLEEIWELTTEDGSETFSPDFLAELIFGEQANDDTVSAFLRCVFADKLFFKYKEGLVRANSPEKVAQLIKQLEKEARRNQQIDEGAQLIARIMANPPDTGPFSQIEEEILSIVRDYYLFAQDAAEAETAQNILKTAGLQRPHDPYHLLVRAGVWTVNENIPLLRHDLPVNFSLAARQQAEHILQRGQKELFTDPGRLDLTHLAPITIDGPTTLDFDDALTIEEQDGKYLVGIHISDVAHYVRPGDPLFAEAMRRGTSIYFPEGQIPMLPRHLSQGICSLIQDEIRAAFSFMILLSPEAEILRVRIAPSIIKVRRRLTYDEVDRMLESDPEIRLLNMLRQKLRTERINRGALLLPFPDVNIFIDNHGKVHVNLSK
;
A
#
# COMPACT_ATOMS: atom_id res chain seq x y z
N MET A 1 41.41 -23.49 -37.30
CA MET A 1 41.48 -22.24 -38.10
C MET A 1 40.45 -22.37 -39.21
N ILE A 2 39.50 -21.44 -39.32
CA ILE A 2 38.44 -21.51 -40.35
C ILE A 2 39.06 -21.10 -41.68
N VAL A 3 39.10 -22.01 -42.65
CA VAL A 3 39.74 -21.78 -43.95
C VAL A 3 38.76 -21.15 -44.96
N THR A 4 39.30 -20.57 -46.03
CA THR A 4 38.51 -20.04 -47.16
C THR A 4 37.62 -21.13 -47.77
N GLY A 5 36.41 -20.76 -48.21
CA GLY A 5 35.43 -21.66 -48.80
C GLY A 5 34.48 -22.32 -47.78
N LYS A 6 34.60 -22.01 -46.49
CA LYS A 6 33.69 -22.50 -45.45
C LYS A 6 32.39 -21.70 -45.42
N LEU A 7 31.26 -22.37 -45.24
CA LEU A 7 29.99 -21.72 -44.89
C LEU A 7 29.96 -21.52 -43.38
N ILE A 8 29.61 -20.31 -42.93
CA ILE A 8 29.46 -20.00 -41.52
C ILE A 8 28.11 -19.33 -41.26
N GLU A 9 27.70 -19.34 -40.00
CA GLU A 9 26.58 -18.55 -39.51
C GLU A 9 26.98 -17.69 -38.34
N TYR A 10 26.36 -16.52 -38.30
CA TYR A 10 26.49 -15.58 -37.19
C TYR A 10 25.15 -14.91 -36.92
N LEU A 11 25.03 -14.31 -35.74
CA LEU A 11 23.85 -13.53 -35.35
C LEU A 11 24.05 -12.05 -35.71
N ASP A 12 23.09 -11.49 -36.43
CA ASP A 12 22.96 -10.07 -36.71
C ASP A 12 21.58 -9.59 -36.25
N ASN A 13 21.54 -8.69 -35.27
CA ASN A 13 20.30 -8.22 -34.62
C ASN A 13 19.34 -9.36 -34.19
N GLY A 14 19.89 -10.45 -33.66
CA GLY A 14 19.13 -11.62 -33.21
C GLY A 14 18.67 -12.57 -34.32
N LYS A 15 19.01 -12.30 -35.59
CA LYS A 15 18.70 -13.17 -36.73
C LYS A 15 19.94 -13.92 -37.21
N PHE A 16 19.77 -15.17 -37.59
CA PHE A 16 20.84 -15.97 -38.20
C PHE A 16 21.10 -15.52 -39.63
N VAL A 17 22.38 -15.33 -39.95
CA VAL A 17 22.85 -14.96 -41.29
C VAL A 17 23.87 -15.98 -41.75
N CYS A 18 23.60 -16.62 -42.89
CA CYS A 18 24.53 -17.51 -43.58
C CYS A 18 25.52 -16.68 -44.41
N ALA A 19 26.80 -17.06 -44.37
CA ALA A 19 27.84 -16.42 -45.16
C ALA A 19 28.94 -17.40 -45.60
N LEU A 20 29.57 -17.13 -46.73
CA LEU A 20 30.72 -17.89 -47.24
C LEU A 20 32.02 -17.14 -46.91
N VAL A 21 33.00 -17.84 -46.35
CA VAL A 21 34.33 -17.29 -46.05
C VAL A 21 35.12 -17.10 -47.35
N THR A 22 35.41 -15.84 -47.68
CA THR A 22 36.19 -15.46 -48.87
C THR A 22 37.67 -15.27 -48.54
N GLU A 23 37.99 -14.84 -47.32
CA GLU A 23 39.37 -14.67 -46.84
C GLU A 23 39.46 -14.96 -45.33
N SER A 24 40.47 -15.74 -44.92
CA SER A 24 40.71 -16.07 -43.51
C SER A 24 41.92 -15.31 -42.96
N GLN A 25 41.69 -14.49 -41.93
CA GLN A 25 42.74 -13.79 -41.18
C GLN A 25 42.82 -14.31 -39.73
N PRO A 26 43.94 -14.12 -39.00
CA PRO A 26 44.14 -14.75 -37.69
C PRO A 26 43.06 -14.47 -36.63
N LYS A 27 42.37 -13.32 -36.69
CA LYS A 27 41.33 -12.93 -35.71
C LYS A 27 39.98 -12.56 -36.34
N ARG A 28 39.91 -12.42 -37.66
CA ARG A 28 38.70 -11.99 -38.38
C ARG A 28 38.59 -12.73 -39.72
N LEU A 29 37.38 -12.83 -40.24
CA LEU A 29 37.09 -13.41 -41.54
C LEU A 29 36.44 -12.37 -42.43
N ARG A 30 36.84 -12.32 -43.70
CA ARG A 30 36.03 -11.65 -44.73
C ARG A 30 35.08 -12.66 -45.33
N LEU A 31 33.83 -12.24 -45.48
CA LEU A 31 32.70 -13.10 -45.76
C LEU A 31 31.82 -12.46 -46.83
N LEU A 32 31.17 -13.27 -47.65
CA LEU A 32 30.03 -12.85 -48.47
C LEU A 32 28.75 -13.42 -47.85
N ASN A 33 27.83 -12.56 -47.43
CA ASN A 33 26.58 -13.01 -46.79
C ASN A 33 25.46 -13.32 -47.80
N GLN A 34 24.36 -13.91 -47.31
CA GLN A 34 23.18 -14.26 -48.10
C GLN A 34 22.51 -13.08 -48.84
N ASN A 35 22.83 -11.85 -48.45
CA ASN A 35 22.35 -10.61 -49.10
C ASN A 35 23.34 -10.08 -50.15
N GLY A 36 24.41 -10.83 -50.46
CA GLY A 36 25.44 -10.45 -51.43
C GLY A 36 26.39 -9.34 -50.96
N ARG A 37 26.43 -9.04 -49.64
CA ARG A 37 27.31 -8.03 -49.06
C ARG A 37 28.57 -8.64 -48.47
N GLU A 38 29.69 -7.95 -48.64
CA GLU A 38 30.94 -8.32 -47.99
C GLU A 38 30.98 -7.79 -46.54
N VAL A 39 31.32 -8.67 -45.60
CA VAL A 39 31.33 -8.40 -44.16
C VAL A 39 32.65 -8.87 -43.56
N ASN A 40 33.20 -8.09 -42.63
CA ASN A 40 34.39 -8.46 -41.85
C ASN A 40 33.99 -8.78 -40.40
N LEU A 41 34.04 -10.05 -40.00
CA LEU A 41 33.50 -10.54 -38.74
C LEU A 41 34.61 -11.12 -37.84
N PRO A 42 34.66 -10.80 -36.53
CA PRO A 42 35.56 -11.49 -35.59
C PRO A 42 35.14 -12.94 -35.39
N LEU A 43 36.12 -13.83 -35.18
CA LEU A 43 35.88 -15.28 -34.99
C LEU A 43 34.91 -15.59 -33.84
N SER A 44 34.89 -14.76 -32.79
CA SER A 44 34.03 -14.95 -31.61
C SER A 44 32.53 -14.79 -31.88
N ARG A 45 32.13 -14.21 -33.02
CA ARG A 45 30.72 -14.04 -33.39
C ARG A 45 30.16 -15.18 -34.23
N ILE A 46 30.98 -16.18 -34.55
CA ILE A 46 30.58 -17.33 -35.36
C ILE A 46 29.86 -18.33 -34.46
N VAL A 47 28.66 -18.72 -34.88
CA VAL A 47 27.81 -19.67 -34.16
C VAL A 47 28.00 -21.08 -34.71
N HIS A 48 28.12 -21.21 -36.03
CA HIS A 48 28.33 -22.50 -36.70
C HIS A 48 29.25 -22.34 -37.90
N CYS A 49 30.04 -23.37 -38.22
CA CYS A 49 30.97 -23.42 -39.34
C CYS A 49 30.90 -24.80 -40.01
N SER A 50 30.75 -24.82 -41.34
CA SER A 50 30.54 -26.03 -42.13
C SER A 50 31.77 -26.93 -42.19
N ARG A 51 31.54 -28.24 -42.23
CA ARG A 51 32.58 -29.25 -42.49
C ARG A 51 32.94 -29.30 -43.97
N GLN A 52 32.00 -28.99 -44.85
CA GLN A 52 32.25 -28.93 -46.30
C GLN A 52 32.94 -27.62 -46.71
N THR A 53 33.74 -27.69 -47.78
CA THR A 53 34.37 -26.53 -48.41
C THR A 53 33.71 -26.32 -49.77
N HIS A 54 33.22 -25.12 -50.00
CA HIS A 54 32.51 -24.75 -51.22
C HIS A 54 33.42 -23.91 -52.13
N PRO A 55 33.25 -24.02 -53.46
CA PRO A 55 34.02 -23.23 -54.41
C PRO A 55 33.77 -21.73 -54.22
N THR A 56 34.84 -20.94 -54.15
CA THR A 56 34.78 -19.47 -54.08
C THR A 56 34.84 -18.80 -55.46
N THR A 57 34.92 -19.59 -56.54
CA THR A 57 35.06 -19.13 -57.93
C THR A 57 33.72 -18.84 -58.62
N ALA A 58 32.59 -19.12 -57.96
CA ALA A 58 31.25 -18.82 -58.48
C ALA A 58 30.94 -17.32 -58.43
N SER A 59 29.99 -16.86 -59.26
CA SER A 59 29.55 -15.46 -59.24
C SER A 59 28.95 -15.09 -57.88
N ARG A 60 29.10 -13.81 -57.48
CA ARG A 60 28.55 -13.31 -56.20
C ARG A 60 27.06 -13.60 -56.05
N GLU A 61 26.31 -13.50 -57.15
CA GLU A 61 24.87 -13.80 -57.17
C GLU A 61 24.57 -15.29 -56.97
N ALA A 62 25.36 -16.17 -57.57
CA ALA A 62 25.21 -17.62 -57.38
C ALA A 62 25.51 -18.03 -55.92
N ILE A 63 26.56 -17.46 -55.31
CA ILE A 63 26.89 -17.70 -53.91
C ILE A 63 25.78 -17.17 -52.99
N ALA A 64 25.28 -15.95 -53.23
CA ALA A 64 24.19 -15.38 -52.43
C ALA A 64 22.88 -16.18 -52.57
N ARG A 65 22.58 -16.72 -53.75
CA ARG A 65 21.44 -17.62 -53.96
C ARG A 65 21.61 -18.91 -53.15
N GLN A 66 22.76 -19.58 -53.29
CA GLN A 66 23.07 -20.79 -52.53
C GLN A 66 22.93 -20.56 -51.01
N LEU A 67 23.41 -19.43 -50.48
CA LEU A 67 23.28 -19.09 -49.06
C LEU A 67 21.83 -18.88 -48.60
N ARG A 68 20.97 -18.33 -49.46
CA ARG A 68 19.52 -18.20 -49.18
C ARG A 68 18.85 -19.55 -49.20
N ASP A 69 19.12 -20.38 -50.21
CA ASP A 69 18.58 -21.73 -50.31
C ASP A 69 18.99 -22.57 -49.09
N THR A 70 20.26 -22.47 -48.64
CA THR A 70 20.74 -23.09 -47.39
C THR A 70 19.99 -22.57 -46.17
N THR A 71 19.71 -21.26 -46.11
CA THR A 71 18.97 -20.65 -44.98
C THR A 71 17.54 -21.16 -44.93
N GLU A 72 16.85 -21.20 -46.07
CA GLU A 72 15.47 -21.71 -46.19
C GLU A 72 15.40 -23.19 -45.80
N LYS A 73 16.33 -24.01 -46.31
CA LYS A 73 16.44 -25.43 -45.93
C LYS A 73 16.57 -25.60 -44.41
N ARG A 74 17.45 -24.81 -43.78
CA ARG A 74 17.66 -24.86 -42.31
C ARG A 74 16.46 -24.39 -41.52
N CYS A 75 15.71 -23.40 -42.02
CA CYS A 75 14.44 -22.99 -41.41
C CYS A 75 13.39 -24.10 -41.49
N LEU A 76 13.25 -24.79 -42.63
CA LEU A 76 12.31 -25.92 -42.78
C LEU A 76 12.67 -27.09 -41.85
N LEU A 77 13.96 -27.30 -41.58
CA LEU A 77 14.42 -28.31 -40.63
C LEU A 77 14.04 -27.96 -39.18
N MET A 78 13.86 -26.68 -38.82
CA MET A 78 13.48 -26.28 -37.47
C MET A 78 12.11 -26.83 -37.06
N ASP A 79 11.18 -26.96 -38.02
CA ASP A 79 9.82 -27.47 -37.76
C ASP A 79 9.79 -28.94 -37.28
N HIS A 80 10.90 -29.68 -37.50
CA HIS A 80 11.06 -31.07 -37.10
C HIS A 80 11.78 -31.23 -35.76
N ILE A 81 12.11 -30.12 -35.08
CA ILE A 81 12.90 -30.13 -33.85
C ILE A 81 12.00 -29.86 -32.64
N ASN A 82 11.83 -30.87 -31.79
CA ASN A 82 11.20 -30.72 -30.48
C ASN A 82 12.28 -30.59 -29.39
N LEU A 83 12.47 -29.39 -28.84
CA LEU A 83 13.50 -29.16 -27.81
C LEU A 83 13.15 -29.81 -26.48
N GLU A 84 11.87 -29.98 -26.15
CA GLU A 84 11.44 -30.58 -24.88
C GLU A 84 11.81 -32.06 -24.83
N GLU A 85 11.47 -32.81 -25.88
CA GLU A 85 11.75 -34.25 -25.99
C GLU A 85 13.24 -34.56 -25.88
N ILE A 86 14.09 -33.77 -26.56
CA ILE A 86 15.55 -33.93 -26.50
C ILE A 86 16.08 -33.54 -25.13
N TRP A 87 15.50 -32.52 -24.52
CA TRP A 87 15.89 -32.10 -23.19
C TRP A 87 15.63 -33.21 -22.16
N GLU A 88 14.45 -33.84 -22.19
CA GLU A 88 14.13 -34.99 -21.33
C GLU A 88 15.17 -36.11 -21.47
N LEU A 89 15.48 -36.52 -22.71
CA LEU A 89 16.49 -37.55 -23.00
C LEU A 89 17.88 -37.17 -22.45
N THR A 90 18.28 -35.90 -22.58
CA THR A 90 19.58 -35.44 -22.08
C THR A 90 19.66 -35.36 -20.56
N THR A 91 18.53 -35.13 -19.88
CA THR A 91 18.49 -35.08 -18.41
C THR A 91 18.60 -36.46 -17.77
N GLU A 92 18.18 -37.53 -18.46
CA GLU A 92 18.32 -38.91 -17.97
C GLU A 92 19.77 -39.42 -18.02
N ASP A 93 20.59 -38.90 -18.95
CA ASP A 93 22.00 -39.30 -19.14
C ASP A 93 22.96 -38.70 -18.09
N GLY A 94 22.51 -37.72 -17.29
CA GLY A 94 23.31 -37.08 -16.23
C GLY A 94 24.43 -36.14 -16.71
N SER A 95 24.57 -35.97 -18.03
CA SER A 95 25.48 -35.02 -18.66
C SER A 95 24.86 -33.62 -18.75
N GLU A 96 25.57 -32.56 -18.35
CA GLU A 96 25.03 -31.19 -18.39
C GLU A 96 25.37 -30.41 -19.67
N THR A 97 26.35 -30.90 -20.44
CA THR A 97 26.91 -30.17 -21.59
C THR A 97 27.16 -31.13 -22.75
N PHE A 98 26.64 -30.77 -23.92
CA PHE A 98 26.67 -31.59 -25.13
C PHE A 98 27.26 -30.81 -26.30
N SER A 99 27.83 -31.55 -27.26
CA SER A 99 28.15 -30.96 -28.55
C SER A 99 26.87 -30.75 -29.37
N PRO A 100 26.76 -29.66 -30.15
CA PRO A 100 25.63 -29.46 -31.06
C PRO A 100 25.41 -30.63 -32.02
N ASP A 101 26.49 -31.28 -32.46
CA ASP A 101 26.47 -32.43 -33.36
C ASP A 101 25.79 -33.65 -32.73
N PHE A 102 26.08 -33.96 -31.46
CA PHE A 102 25.46 -35.07 -30.75
C PHE A 102 23.94 -34.87 -30.58
N LEU A 103 23.52 -33.66 -30.19
CA LEU A 103 22.10 -33.36 -30.03
C LEU A 103 21.35 -33.36 -31.37
N ALA A 104 22.00 -32.88 -32.44
CA ALA A 104 21.43 -32.98 -33.78
C ALA A 104 21.32 -34.45 -34.26
N GLU A 105 22.29 -35.30 -33.97
CA GLU A 105 22.21 -36.74 -34.27
C GLU A 105 21.06 -37.41 -33.52
N LEU A 106 20.87 -37.04 -32.25
CA LEU A 106 19.78 -37.55 -31.42
C LEU A 106 18.39 -37.14 -31.96
N ILE A 107 18.25 -35.91 -32.49
CA ILE A 107 17.01 -35.40 -33.08
C ILE A 107 16.66 -36.12 -34.39
N PHE A 108 17.63 -36.21 -35.31
CA PHE A 108 17.36 -36.62 -36.68
C PHE A 108 17.59 -38.11 -36.93
N GLY A 109 18.16 -38.85 -35.96
CA GLY A 109 18.42 -40.29 -36.06
C GLY A 109 19.47 -40.68 -37.11
N GLU A 110 20.18 -39.70 -37.66
CA GLU A 110 21.20 -39.83 -38.70
C GLU A 110 22.44 -39.02 -38.32
N GLN A 111 23.59 -39.28 -38.97
CA GLN A 111 24.82 -38.52 -38.72
C GLN A 111 24.60 -37.01 -38.93
N ALA A 112 25.06 -36.20 -37.97
CA ALA A 112 24.89 -34.76 -38.01
C ALA A 112 25.60 -34.17 -39.23
N ASN A 113 24.85 -33.37 -39.99
CA ASN A 113 25.37 -32.56 -41.07
C ASN A 113 25.24 -31.08 -40.72
N ASP A 114 25.87 -30.23 -41.52
CA ASP A 114 25.94 -28.78 -41.25
C ASP A 114 24.54 -28.12 -41.19
N ASP A 115 23.54 -28.69 -41.87
CA ASP A 115 22.19 -28.14 -41.90
C ASP A 115 21.37 -28.55 -40.67
N THR A 116 21.49 -29.80 -40.21
CA THR A 116 20.79 -30.29 -39.02
C THR A 116 21.33 -29.65 -37.74
N VAL A 117 22.65 -29.50 -37.63
CA VAL A 117 23.30 -28.81 -36.50
C VAL A 117 22.89 -27.33 -36.44
N SER A 118 22.88 -26.67 -37.59
CA SER A 118 22.44 -25.27 -37.68
C SER A 118 20.97 -25.09 -37.31
N ALA A 119 20.08 -25.94 -37.84
CA ALA A 119 18.66 -25.90 -37.53
C ALA A 119 18.42 -26.07 -36.03
N PHE A 120 19.11 -27.01 -35.39
CA PHE A 120 19.06 -27.19 -33.94
C PHE A 120 19.51 -25.95 -33.17
N LEU A 121 20.69 -25.40 -33.51
CA LEU A 121 21.18 -24.18 -32.86
C LEU A 121 20.21 -23.02 -33.04
N ARG A 122 19.54 -22.89 -34.20
CA ARG A 122 18.52 -21.86 -34.42
C ARG A 122 17.34 -22.01 -33.45
N CYS A 123 16.87 -23.22 -33.19
CA CYS A 123 15.84 -23.48 -32.18
C CYS A 123 16.31 -23.10 -30.77
N VAL A 124 17.52 -23.49 -30.37
CA VAL A 124 18.09 -23.17 -29.03
C VAL A 124 18.25 -21.66 -28.80
N PHE A 125 18.53 -20.89 -29.84
CA PHE A 125 18.62 -19.43 -29.72
C PHE A 125 17.25 -18.75 -29.71
N ALA A 126 16.25 -19.33 -30.36
CA ALA A 126 14.87 -18.86 -30.38
C ALA A 126 14.14 -19.14 -29.06
N ASP A 127 14.33 -20.34 -28.52
CA ASP A 127 13.78 -20.77 -27.23
C ASP A 127 14.90 -21.25 -26.30
N LYS A 128 15.09 -20.50 -25.21
CA LYS A 128 16.12 -20.74 -24.19
C LYS A 128 15.60 -21.49 -22.98
N LEU A 129 14.36 -21.98 -23.03
CA LEU A 129 13.70 -22.65 -21.92
C LEU A 129 14.46 -23.92 -21.53
N PHE A 130 14.84 -24.74 -22.51
CA PHE A 130 15.47 -26.04 -22.30
C PHE A 130 16.99 -26.02 -22.43
N PHE A 131 17.52 -25.20 -23.34
CA PHE A 131 18.95 -25.21 -23.68
C PHE A 131 19.58 -23.82 -23.70
N LYS A 132 20.88 -23.78 -23.41
CA LYS A 132 21.71 -22.57 -23.52
C LYS A 132 23.01 -22.84 -24.26
N TYR A 133 23.24 -22.09 -25.33
CA TYR A 133 24.50 -22.13 -26.07
C TYR A 133 25.58 -21.27 -25.40
N LYS A 134 26.76 -21.85 -25.12
CA LYS A 134 27.93 -21.14 -24.59
C LYS A 134 29.23 -21.79 -25.06
N GLU A 135 30.13 -20.99 -25.64
CA GLU A 135 31.49 -21.40 -26.00
C GLU A 135 31.56 -22.63 -26.94
N GLY A 136 30.63 -22.74 -27.89
CA GLY A 136 30.60 -23.87 -28.84
C GLY A 136 29.86 -25.11 -28.33
N LEU A 137 29.37 -25.08 -27.09
CA LEU A 137 28.65 -26.19 -26.47
C LEU A 137 27.21 -25.79 -26.12
N VAL A 138 26.34 -26.78 -26.07
CA VAL A 138 24.95 -26.63 -25.64
C VAL A 138 24.80 -27.21 -24.25
N ARG A 139 24.33 -26.39 -23.31
CA ARG A 139 24.04 -26.82 -21.94
C ARG A 139 22.55 -27.03 -21.77
N ALA A 140 22.16 -28.18 -21.26
CA ALA A 140 20.79 -28.43 -20.84
C ALA A 140 20.52 -27.69 -19.52
N ASN A 141 19.38 -27.01 -19.42
CA ASN A 141 18.94 -26.44 -18.14
C ASN A 141 18.50 -27.58 -17.22
N SER A 142 18.72 -27.49 -15.89
CA SER A 142 18.23 -28.54 -14.98
C SER A 142 16.70 -28.54 -14.91
N PRO A 143 16.04 -29.65 -14.52
CA PRO A 143 14.60 -29.69 -14.30
C PRO A 143 14.08 -28.59 -13.37
N GLU A 144 14.82 -28.29 -12.29
CA GLU A 144 14.47 -27.20 -11.37
C GLU A 144 14.56 -25.84 -12.07
N LYS A 145 15.55 -25.65 -12.95
CA LYS A 145 15.73 -24.40 -13.69
C LYS A 145 14.64 -24.21 -14.75
N VAL A 146 14.27 -25.27 -15.46
CA VAL A 146 13.15 -25.25 -16.42
C VAL A 146 11.84 -24.93 -15.70
N ALA A 147 11.55 -25.60 -14.57
CA ALA A 147 10.37 -25.31 -13.76
C ALA A 147 10.33 -23.85 -13.26
N GLN A 148 11.48 -23.29 -12.86
CA GLN A 148 11.59 -21.87 -12.50
C GLN A 148 11.30 -20.93 -13.68
N LEU A 149 11.83 -21.25 -14.87
CA LEU A 149 11.60 -20.45 -16.08
C LEU A 149 10.14 -20.51 -16.54
N ILE A 150 9.51 -21.68 -16.51
CA ILE A 150 8.07 -21.85 -16.80
C ILE A 150 7.26 -20.99 -15.84
N LYS A 151 7.50 -21.11 -14.52
CA LYS A 151 6.79 -20.30 -13.51
C LYS A 151 7.00 -18.79 -13.70
N GLN A 152 8.18 -18.37 -14.15
CA GLN A 152 8.45 -16.97 -14.46
C GLN A 152 7.65 -16.51 -15.69
N LEU A 153 7.63 -17.30 -16.76
CA LEU A 153 6.85 -17.01 -17.98
C LEU A 153 5.35 -16.96 -17.69
N GLU A 154 4.83 -17.90 -16.90
CA GLU A 154 3.42 -17.90 -16.44
C GLU A 154 3.10 -16.65 -15.63
N LYS A 155 3.99 -16.25 -14.71
CA LYS A 155 3.82 -15.03 -13.91
C LYS A 155 3.84 -13.77 -14.78
N GLU A 156 4.76 -13.68 -15.74
CA GLU A 156 4.84 -12.58 -16.70
C GLU A 156 3.60 -12.52 -17.59
N ALA A 157 3.14 -13.67 -18.10
CA ALA A 157 1.92 -13.77 -18.91
C ALA A 157 0.68 -13.33 -18.11
N ARG A 158 0.51 -13.84 -16.89
CA ARG A 158 -0.57 -13.42 -15.99
C ARG A 158 -0.53 -11.93 -15.69
N ARG A 159 0.66 -11.38 -15.45
CA ARG A 159 0.85 -9.94 -15.21
C ARG A 159 0.45 -9.11 -16.43
N ASN A 160 0.84 -9.53 -17.64
CA ASN A 160 0.46 -8.85 -18.88
C ASN A 160 -1.06 -8.92 -19.10
N GLN A 161 -1.67 -10.08 -18.87
CA GLN A 161 -3.12 -10.23 -18.94
C GLN A 161 -3.83 -9.30 -17.95
N GLN A 162 -3.36 -9.20 -16.71
CA GLN A 162 -3.92 -8.30 -15.70
C GLN A 162 -3.76 -6.82 -16.09
N ILE A 163 -2.67 -6.46 -16.76
CA ILE A 163 -2.46 -5.11 -17.31
C ILE A 163 -3.51 -4.80 -18.39
N ASP A 164 -3.73 -5.72 -19.31
CA ASP A 164 -4.67 -5.55 -20.41
C ASP A 164 -6.13 -5.51 -19.91
N GLU A 165 -6.50 -6.43 -19.02
CA GLU A 165 -7.82 -6.44 -18.37
C GLU A 165 -8.05 -5.17 -17.54
N GLY A 166 -7.04 -4.73 -16.79
CA GLY A 166 -7.12 -3.50 -16.01
C GLY A 166 -7.27 -2.25 -16.87
N ALA A 167 -6.55 -2.17 -17.99
CA ALA A 167 -6.71 -1.07 -18.92
C ALA A 167 -8.13 -1.03 -19.54
N GLN A 168 -8.69 -2.19 -19.87
CA GLN A 168 -10.07 -2.29 -20.38
C GLN A 168 -11.11 -1.90 -19.31
N LEU A 169 -10.93 -2.34 -18.07
CA LEU A 169 -11.78 -1.96 -16.93
C LEU A 169 -11.78 -0.44 -16.73
N ILE A 170 -10.60 0.18 -16.71
CA ILE A 170 -10.46 1.62 -16.56
C ILE A 170 -11.14 2.35 -17.72
N ALA A 171 -10.89 1.93 -18.96
CA ALA A 171 -11.54 2.52 -20.12
C ALA A 171 -13.08 2.44 -20.01
N ARG A 172 -13.62 1.32 -19.53
CA ARG A 172 -15.05 1.13 -19.29
C ARG A 172 -15.60 2.10 -18.24
N ILE A 173 -14.94 2.21 -17.09
CA ILE A 173 -15.32 3.13 -16.00
C ILE A 173 -15.22 4.59 -16.46
N MET A 174 -14.24 4.91 -17.31
CA MET A 174 -14.03 6.27 -17.82
C MET A 174 -14.98 6.65 -18.97
N ALA A 175 -15.51 5.67 -19.70
CA ALA A 175 -16.50 5.91 -20.74
C ALA A 175 -17.90 6.12 -20.16
N ASN A 176 -18.33 5.25 -19.24
CA ASN A 176 -19.63 5.35 -18.57
C ASN A 176 -19.41 5.24 -17.05
N PRO A 177 -20.08 6.07 -16.21
CA PRO A 177 -20.14 5.77 -14.78
C PRO A 177 -20.62 4.32 -14.61
N PRO A 178 -20.12 3.57 -13.61
CA PRO A 178 -20.43 2.15 -13.47
C PRO A 178 -21.95 1.96 -13.50
N ASP A 179 -22.39 1.27 -14.56
CA ASP A 179 -23.71 0.68 -14.62
C ASP A 179 -23.82 -0.24 -13.40
N THR A 180 -24.98 -0.24 -12.73
CA THR A 180 -25.22 -0.65 -11.33
C THR A 180 -25.05 -2.14 -10.99
N GLY A 181 -24.05 -2.81 -11.56
CA GLY A 181 -23.66 -4.18 -11.23
C GLY A 181 -22.45 -4.23 -10.29
N PRO A 182 -22.34 -5.26 -9.43
CA PRO A 182 -21.13 -5.48 -8.63
C PRO A 182 -19.95 -5.78 -9.56
N PHE A 183 -18.77 -5.29 -9.18
CA PHE A 183 -17.52 -5.69 -9.83
C PHE A 183 -17.30 -7.20 -9.64
N SER A 184 -16.72 -7.83 -10.64
CA SER A 184 -16.21 -9.19 -10.47
C SER A 184 -15.00 -9.20 -9.54
N GLN A 185 -14.67 -10.36 -8.96
CA GLN A 185 -13.52 -10.50 -8.07
C GLN A 185 -12.20 -9.98 -8.70
N ILE A 186 -12.00 -10.23 -10.00
CA ILE A 186 -10.81 -9.78 -10.73
C ILE A 186 -10.79 -8.24 -10.85
N GLU A 187 -11.94 -7.62 -11.09
CA GLU A 187 -12.07 -6.16 -11.19
C GLU A 187 -11.85 -5.50 -9.82
N GLU A 188 -12.32 -6.11 -8.73
CA GLU A 188 -12.02 -5.66 -7.36
C GLU A 188 -10.54 -5.75 -7.03
N GLU A 189 -9.86 -6.84 -7.43
CA GLU A 189 -8.41 -7.00 -7.27
C GLU A 189 -7.64 -5.91 -8.04
N ILE A 190 -8.01 -5.61 -9.28
CA ILE A 190 -7.40 -4.55 -10.09
C ILE A 190 -7.60 -3.17 -9.43
N LEU A 191 -8.82 -2.87 -8.98
CA LEU A 191 -9.11 -1.61 -8.29
C LEU A 191 -8.33 -1.51 -6.97
N SER A 192 -8.12 -2.62 -6.25
CA SER A 192 -7.28 -2.68 -5.05
C SER A 192 -5.82 -2.35 -5.37
N ILE A 193 -5.26 -2.89 -6.46
CA ILE A 193 -3.89 -2.58 -6.90
C ILE A 193 -3.72 -1.10 -7.21
N VAL A 194 -4.68 -0.49 -7.92
CA VAL A 194 -4.67 0.94 -8.23
C VAL A 194 -4.83 1.80 -6.96
N ARG A 195 -5.70 1.37 -6.05
CA ARG A 195 -5.90 1.99 -4.73
C ARG A 195 -4.60 2.02 -3.94
N ASP A 196 -3.96 0.87 -3.77
CA ASP A 196 -2.76 0.74 -2.97
C ASP A 196 -1.60 1.52 -3.59
N TYR A 197 -1.50 1.55 -4.92
CA TYR A 197 -0.54 2.42 -5.62
C TYR A 197 -0.80 3.91 -5.38
N TYR A 198 -2.05 4.38 -5.34
CA TYR A 198 -2.33 5.79 -5.04
C TYR A 198 -2.02 6.17 -3.59
N LEU A 199 -2.22 5.23 -2.66
CA LEU A 199 -1.95 5.44 -1.24
C LEU A 199 -0.44 5.45 -0.96
N PHE A 200 0.30 4.46 -1.47
CA PHE A 200 1.68 4.17 -1.07
C PHE A 200 2.73 4.37 -2.18
N ALA A 201 2.32 4.78 -3.38
CA ALA A 201 3.21 4.99 -4.53
C ALA A 201 4.12 3.78 -4.79
N GLN A 202 5.44 3.96 -4.77
CA GLN A 202 6.41 2.90 -5.06
C GLN A 202 6.54 1.85 -3.94
N ASP A 203 6.01 2.13 -2.76
CA ASP A 203 6.03 1.20 -1.63
C ASP A 203 4.88 0.16 -1.72
N ALA A 204 3.96 0.33 -2.67
CA ALA A 204 2.89 -0.64 -2.92
C ALA A 204 3.44 -1.95 -3.53
N ALA A 205 2.94 -3.09 -3.07
CA ALA A 205 3.40 -4.42 -3.49
C ALA A 205 3.37 -4.64 -5.02
N GLU A 206 2.36 -4.07 -5.69
CA GLU A 206 2.15 -4.19 -7.13
C GLU A 206 2.26 -2.85 -7.88
N ALA A 207 3.10 -1.93 -7.37
CA ALA A 207 3.27 -0.58 -7.92
C ALA A 207 3.58 -0.57 -9.44
N GLU A 208 4.44 -1.49 -9.90
CA GLU A 208 4.83 -1.58 -11.30
C GLU A 208 3.66 -2.06 -12.19
N THR A 209 2.82 -2.97 -11.68
CA THR A 209 1.60 -3.43 -12.38
C THR A 209 0.58 -2.30 -12.46
N ALA A 210 0.34 -1.59 -11.35
CA ALA A 210 -0.57 -0.44 -11.31
C ALA A 210 -0.15 0.67 -12.31
N GLN A 211 1.14 0.99 -12.36
CA GLN A 211 1.68 1.98 -13.31
C GLN A 211 1.44 1.55 -14.76
N ASN A 212 1.69 0.28 -15.09
CA ASN A 212 1.48 -0.22 -16.44
C ASN A 212 0.00 -0.22 -16.81
N ILE A 213 -0.91 -0.63 -15.90
CA ILE A 213 -2.36 -0.54 -16.09
C ILE A 213 -2.78 0.90 -16.43
N LEU A 214 -2.40 1.87 -15.58
CA LEU A 214 -2.76 3.29 -15.74
C LEU A 214 -2.19 3.87 -17.05
N LYS A 215 -0.92 3.57 -17.35
CA LYS A 215 -0.25 4.02 -18.58
C LYS A 215 -0.93 3.48 -19.82
N THR A 216 -1.27 2.20 -19.86
CA THR A 216 -1.99 1.57 -20.98
C THR A 216 -3.39 2.15 -21.14
N ALA A 217 -4.05 2.51 -20.03
CA ALA A 217 -5.34 3.20 -20.04
C ALA A 217 -5.26 4.70 -20.40
N GLY A 218 -4.06 5.25 -20.60
CA GLY A 218 -3.86 6.68 -20.91
C GLY A 218 -3.97 7.64 -19.72
N LEU A 219 -3.95 7.12 -18.49
CA LEU A 219 -3.96 7.89 -17.24
C LEU A 219 -2.53 8.11 -16.75
N GLN A 220 -2.11 9.37 -16.66
CA GLN A 220 -0.71 9.73 -16.31
C GLN A 220 -0.62 10.86 -15.28
N ARG A 221 -1.73 11.51 -14.93
CA ARG A 221 -1.72 12.59 -13.94
C ARG A 221 -1.69 12.00 -12.53
N PRO A 222 -1.11 12.73 -11.55
CA PRO A 222 -0.98 12.24 -10.18
C PRO A 222 -2.30 11.81 -9.52
N HIS A 223 -3.42 12.49 -9.84
CA HIS A 223 -4.74 12.23 -9.25
C HIS A 223 -5.69 11.44 -10.15
N ASP A 224 -5.26 10.96 -11.31
CA ASP A 224 -6.10 10.11 -12.16
C ASP A 224 -6.58 8.84 -11.42
N PRO A 225 -5.74 8.13 -10.63
CA PRO A 225 -6.19 6.97 -9.84
C PRO A 225 -7.30 7.32 -8.85
N TYR A 226 -7.21 8.50 -8.20
CA TYR A 226 -8.24 8.96 -7.27
C TYR A 226 -9.57 9.20 -7.98
N HIS A 227 -9.56 9.95 -9.08
CA HIS A 227 -10.78 10.21 -9.84
C HIS A 227 -11.39 8.92 -10.41
N LEU A 228 -10.55 7.98 -10.83
CA LEU A 228 -10.98 6.64 -11.23
C LEU A 228 -11.68 5.91 -10.09
N LEU A 229 -11.09 5.85 -8.89
CA LEU A 229 -11.66 5.14 -7.74
C LEU A 229 -12.96 5.78 -7.24
N VAL A 230 -13.05 7.12 -7.30
CA VAL A 230 -14.29 7.85 -7.03
C VAL A 230 -15.36 7.50 -8.07
N ARG A 231 -14.99 7.51 -9.35
CA ARG A 231 -15.92 7.19 -10.43
C ARG A 231 -16.35 5.72 -10.40
N ALA A 232 -15.47 4.82 -9.98
CA ALA A 232 -15.76 3.41 -9.77
C ALA A 232 -16.69 3.16 -8.56
N GLY A 233 -16.94 4.18 -7.72
CA GLY A 233 -17.71 4.02 -6.49
C GLY A 233 -16.96 3.30 -5.37
N VAL A 234 -15.64 3.08 -5.53
CA VAL A 234 -14.76 2.53 -4.48
C VAL A 234 -14.53 3.57 -3.39
N TRP A 235 -14.41 4.84 -3.78
CA TRP A 235 -14.23 5.97 -2.88
C TRP A 235 -15.31 7.01 -3.07
N THR A 236 -15.56 7.77 -2.01
CA THR A 236 -16.39 8.98 -2.10
C THR A 236 -15.54 10.18 -2.55
N VAL A 237 -16.18 11.25 -3.03
CA VAL A 237 -15.49 12.52 -3.36
C VAL A 237 -14.81 13.14 -2.12
N ASN A 238 -15.23 12.75 -0.92
CA ASN A 238 -14.67 13.25 0.34
C ASN A 238 -13.87 12.17 1.08
N GLU A 239 -13.35 11.18 0.35
CA GLU A 239 -12.58 10.10 0.97
C GLU A 239 -11.35 10.62 1.72
N ASN A 240 -11.15 10.17 2.96
CA ASN A 240 -10.04 10.62 3.79
C ASN A 240 -8.74 9.87 3.41
N ILE A 241 -8.08 10.33 2.36
CA ILE A 241 -6.83 9.74 1.86
C ILE A 241 -5.72 9.70 2.92
N PRO A 242 -5.46 10.76 3.71
CA PRO A 242 -4.47 10.68 4.79
C PRO A 242 -4.75 9.55 5.78
N LEU A 243 -6.01 9.33 6.15
CA LEU A 243 -6.39 8.25 7.06
C LEU A 243 -6.06 6.87 6.48
N LEU A 244 -6.36 6.65 5.20
CA LEU A 244 -6.05 5.40 4.50
C LEU A 244 -4.53 5.16 4.39
N ARG A 245 -3.75 6.22 4.17
CA ARG A 245 -2.28 6.13 4.09
C ARG A 245 -1.61 5.74 5.40
N HIS A 246 -2.21 6.12 6.53
CA HIS A 246 -1.66 5.81 7.85
C HIS A 246 -2.16 4.47 8.40
N ASP A 247 -2.99 3.73 7.65
CA ASP A 247 -3.62 2.47 8.05
C ASP A 247 -4.20 2.54 9.48
N LEU A 248 -4.84 3.66 9.78
CA LEU A 248 -5.30 3.94 11.12
C LEU A 248 -6.52 3.08 11.46
N PRO A 249 -6.63 2.59 12.69
CA PRO A 249 -7.75 1.78 13.11
C PRO A 249 -9.07 2.55 13.11
N VAL A 250 -9.85 2.40 12.04
CA VAL A 250 -11.21 2.96 11.97
C VAL A 250 -12.22 2.04 12.64
N ASN A 251 -12.06 0.73 12.49
CA ASN A 251 -12.96 -0.29 13.02
C ASN A 251 -12.47 -0.88 14.35
N PHE A 252 -13.39 -1.06 15.29
CA PHE A 252 -13.14 -1.80 16.54
C PHE A 252 -13.08 -3.31 16.27
N SER A 253 -12.17 -4.01 16.96
CA SER A 253 -12.10 -5.48 16.93
C SER A 253 -13.39 -6.12 17.48
N LEU A 254 -13.69 -7.36 17.08
CA LEU A 254 -14.87 -8.08 17.56
C LEU A 254 -14.87 -8.21 19.09
N ALA A 255 -13.73 -8.54 19.69
CA ALA A 255 -13.59 -8.67 21.14
C ALA A 255 -13.83 -7.35 21.88
N ALA A 256 -13.33 -6.23 21.35
CA ALA A 256 -13.59 -4.90 21.92
C ALA A 256 -15.08 -4.53 21.84
N ARG A 257 -15.74 -4.82 20.71
CA ARG A 257 -17.19 -4.58 20.53
C ARG A 257 -18.02 -5.41 21.51
N GLN A 258 -17.74 -6.70 21.65
CA GLN A 258 -18.43 -7.59 22.57
C GLN A 258 -18.29 -7.14 24.03
N GLN A 259 -17.09 -6.73 24.43
CA GLN A 259 -16.90 -6.21 25.78
C GLN A 259 -17.70 -4.92 26.01
N ALA A 260 -17.72 -4.02 25.02
CA ALA A 260 -18.46 -2.76 25.12
C ALA A 260 -19.98 -2.99 25.23
N GLU A 261 -20.53 -3.96 24.50
CA GLU A 261 -21.92 -4.40 24.63
C GLU A 261 -22.21 -4.99 26.02
N HIS A 262 -21.29 -5.79 26.57
CA HIS A 262 -21.45 -6.33 27.93
C HIS A 262 -21.46 -5.22 28.99
N ILE A 263 -20.62 -4.19 28.84
CA ILE A 263 -20.62 -3.01 29.72
C ILE A 263 -21.98 -2.29 29.66
N LEU A 264 -22.53 -2.10 28.46
CA LEU A 264 -23.86 -1.51 28.29
C LEU A 264 -24.96 -2.34 28.97
N GLN A 265 -24.93 -3.66 28.81
CA GLN A 265 -25.93 -4.56 29.39
C GLN A 265 -25.90 -4.57 30.92
N ARG A 266 -24.71 -4.50 31.52
CA ARG A 266 -24.56 -4.40 32.98
C ARG A 266 -25.11 -3.08 33.53
N GLY A 267 -24.97 -1.99 32.77
CA GLY A 267 -25.40 -0.65 33.17
C GLY A 267 -24.58 -0.08 34.34
N GLN A 268 -25.07 1.00 34.95
CA GLN A 268 -24.32 1.80 35.93
C GLN A 268 -24.90 1.79 37.35
N LYS A 269 -26.04 1.15 37.58
CA LYS A 269 -26.79 1.27 38.84
C LYS A 269 -25.97 0.86 40.07
N GLU A 270 -25.19 -0.21 39.96
CA GLU A 270 -24.33 -0.68 41.05
C GLU A 270 -23.30 0.38 41.46
N LEU A 271 -22.78 1.16 40.50
CA LEU A 271 -21.81 2.23 40.76
C LEU A 271 -22.42 3.36 41.58
N PHE A 272 -23.71 3.65 41.37
CA PHE A 272 -24.39 4.73 42.07
C PHE A 272 -24.67 4.42 43.54
N THR A 273 -24.59 3.15 43.92
CA THR A 273 -24.80 2.66 45.29
C THR A 273 -23.50 2.19 45.97
N ASP A 274 -22.35 2.34 45.30
CA ASP A 274 -21.06 1.91 45.83
C ASP A 274 -20.62 2.82 46.99
N PRO A 275 -20.50 2.31 48.24
CA PRO A 275 -20.09 3.12 49.39
C PRO A 275 -18.64 3.63 49.29
N GLY A 276 -17.84 3.09 48.37
CA GLY A 276 -16.50 3.58 48.06
C GLY A 276 -16.48 4.87 47.23
N ARG A 277 -17.63 5.30 46.70
CA ARG A 277 -17.77 6.54 45.93
C ARG A 277 -18.40 7.64 46.77
N LEU A 278 -17.83 8.83 46.69
CA LEU A 278 -18.42 10.02 47.30
C LEU A 278 -19.63 10.49 46.49
N ASP A 279 -20.76 10.68 47.16
CA ASP A 279 -21.91 11.34 46.55
C ASP A 279 -21.68 12.86 46.50
N LEU A 280 -21.46 13.37 45.30
CA LEU A 280 -21.27 14.78 44.99
C LEU A 280 -22.39 15.31 44.08
N THR A 281 -23.51 14.59 43.97
CA THR A 281 -24.64 14.95 43.09
C THR A 281 -25.31 16.27 43.49
N HIS A 282 -25.08 16.74 44.72
CA HIS A 282 -25.59 17.99 45.26
C HIS A 282 -24.78 19.24 44.83
N LEU A 283 -23.54 19.08 44.33
CA LEU A 283 -22.64 20.21 44.03
C LEU A 283 -22.92 20.90 42.68
N ALA A 284 -23.94 20.47 41.94
CA ALA A 284 -24.36 21.04 40.66
C ALA A 284 -23.24 21.35 39.63
N PRO A 285 -22.39 20.36 39.25
CA PRO A 285 -21.28 20.60 38.32
C PRO A 285 -21.70 21.16 36.96
N ILE A 286 -20.77 21.88 36.32
CA ILE A 286 -20.91 22.40 34.97
C ILE A 286 -19.88 21.75 34.04
N THR A 287 -20.27 21.44 32.80
CA THR A 287 -19.33 21.08 31.72
C THR A 287 -19.19 22.27 30.77
N ILE A 288 -18.00 22.48 30.20
CA ILE A 288 -17.71 23.61 29.30
C ILE A 288 -16.94 23.10 28.08
N ASP A 289 -17.63 22.99 26.95
CA ASP A 289 -17.11 22.29 25.77
C ASP A 289 -17.46 23.00 24.46
N GLY A 290 -16.98 22.45 23.34
CA GLY A 290 -17.43 22.85 22.01
C GLY A 290 -18.92 22.51 21.78
N PRO A 291 -19.63 23.27 20.93
CA PRO A 291 -21.05 23.04 20.67
C PRO A 291 -21.36 21.64 20.12
N THR A 292 -20.40 21.04 19.40
CA THR A 292 -20.49 19.70 18.79
C THR A 292 -19.91 18.57 19.64
N THR A 293 -19.32 18.88 20.80
CA THR A 293 -18.76 17.85 21.71
C THR A 293 -19.88 16.98 22.28
N LEU A 294 -19.63 15.67 22.36
CA LEU A 294 -20.55 14.65 22.89
C LEU A 294 -19.91 13.76 23.96
N ASP A 295 -18.59 13.73 24.03
CA ASP A 295 -17.74 13.00 24.98
C ASP A 295 -17.25 13.94 26.09
N PHE A 296 -18.17 14.48 26.88
CA PHE A 296 -17.86 15.29 28.06
C PHE A 296 -17.05 14.49 29.09
N ASP A 297 -15.74 14.76 29.17
CA ASP A 297 -14.80 14.05 30.03
C ASP A 297 -14.59 14.74 31.38
N ASP A 298 -14.81 16.05 31.46
CA ASP A 298 -14.59 16.85 32.66
C ASP A 298 -15.76 17.78 33.02
N ALA A 299 -15.95 17.98 34.32
CA ALA A 299 -16.88 18.95 34.88
C ALA A 299 -16.24 19.71 36.05
N LEU A 300 -16.72 20.92 36.30
CA LEU A 300 -16.21 21.82 37.33
C LEU A 300 -17.30 22.19 38.35
N THR A 301 -16.89 22.36 39.60
CA THR A 301 -17.68 22.98 40.67
C THR A 301 -16.84 24.02 41.39
N ILE A 302 -17.50 25.03 41.96
CA ILE A 302 -16.85 26.00 42.84
C ILE A 302 -17.79 26.43 43.96
N GLU A 303 -17.28 26.44 45.19
CA GLU A 303 -17.96 26.98 46.36
C GLU A 303 -17.01 27.91 47.12
N GLU A 304 -17.52 29.04 47.59
CA GLU A 304 -16.80 29.89 48.54
C GLU A 304 -17.07 29.43 49.97
N GLN A 305 -16.02 29.23 50.77
CA GLN A 305 -16.06 28.74 52.15
C GLN A 305 -15.14 29.62 53.01
N ASP A 306 -15.72 30.53 53.79
CA ASP A 306 -14.99 31.43 54.71
C ASP A 306 -13.82 32.19 54.03
N GLY A 307 -14.08 32.74 52.83
CA GLY A 307 -13.10 33.44 52.00
C GLY A 307 -12.10 32.54 51.25
N LYS A 308 -12.21 31.21 51.40
CA LYS A 308 -11.47 30.22 50.60
C LYS A 308 -12.37 29.68 49.48
N TYR A 309 -11.80 29.01 48.51
CA TYR A 309 -12.55 28.44 47.40
C TYR A 309 -12.36 26.92 47.32
N LEU A 310 -13.44 26.17 47.45
CA LEU A 310 -13.44 24.73 47.18
C LEU A 310 -13.78 24.50 45.71
N VAL A 311 -12.78 24.12 44.92
CA VAL A 311 -12.95 23.78 43.50
C VAL A 311 -13.01 22.26 43.36
N GLY A 312 -14.04 21.74 42.69
CA GLY A 312 -14.09 20.34 42.29
C GLY A 312 -13.79 20.21 40.79
N ILE A 313 -12.85 19.34 40.45
CA ILE A 313 -12.60 18.90 39.08
C ILE A 313 -13.04 17.44 39.01
N HIS A 314 -14.07 17.15 38.22
CA HIS A 314 -14.70 15.83 38.15
C HIS A 314 -14.40 15.23 36.78
N ILE A 315 -13.58 14.19 36.74
CA ILE A 315 -13.19 13.51 35.49
C ILE A 315 -14.00 12.24 35.34
N SER A 316 -14.47 11.93 34.13
CA SER A 316 -15.16 10.67 33.83
C SER A 316 -14.35 9.45 34.28
N ASP A 317 -15.00 8.50 34.95
CA ASP A 317 -14.35 7.29 35.46
C ASP A 317 -14.25 6.18 34.38
N VAL A 318 -13.59 6.51 33.27
CA VAL A 318 -13.37 5.59 32.13
C VAL A 318 -12.60 4.34 32.57
N ALA A 319 -11.64 4.49 33.48
CA ALA A 319 -10.80 3.42 34.00
C ALA A 319 -11.60 2.34 34.76
N HIS A 320 -12.81 2.66 35.22
CA HIS A 320 -13.71 1.65 35.77
C HIS A 320 -14.13 0.60 34.73
N TYR A 321 -14.41 1.06 33.50
CA TYR A 321 -14.97 0.26 32.40
C TYR A 321 -13.89 -0.36 31.51
N VAL A 322 -12.71 0.26 31.42
CA VAL A 322 -11.62 -0.18 30.55
C VAL A 322 -10.38 -0.47 31.39
N ARG A 323 -10.17 -1.74 31.76
CA ARG A 323 -9.10 -2.15 32.68
C ARG A 323 -7.90 -2.75 31.95
N PRO A 324 -6.67 -2.61 32.47
CA PRO A 324 -5.50 -3.29 31.91
C PRO A 324 -5.74 -4.80 31.74
N GLY A 325 -5.43 -5.31 30.55
CA GLY A 325 -5.66 -6.72 30.17
C GLY A 325 -6.96 -6.97 29.40
N ASP A 326 -7.89 -6.02 29.40
CA ASP A 326 -9.16 -6.15 28.67
C ASP A 326 -9.00 -5.97 27.15
N PRO A 327 -9.88 -6.59 26.32
CA PRO A 327 -9.94 -6.32 24.89
C PRO A 327 -10.08 -4.84 24.52
N LEU A 328 -10.93 -4.09 25.23
CA LEU A 328 -11.10 -2.64 25.03
C LEU A 328 -9.85 -1.86 25.40
N PHE A 329 -9.10 -2.29 26.42
CA PHE A 329 -7.87 -1.63 26.81
C PHE A 329 -6.79 -1.82 25.75
N ALA A 330 -6.63 -3.05 25.23
CA ALA A 330 -5.71 -3.32 24.13
C ALA A 330 -6.06 -2.50 22.88
N GLU A 331 -7.36 -2.38 22.56
CA GLU A 331 -7.84 -1.58 21.44
C GLU A 331 -7.61 -0.07 21.65
N ALA A 332 -7.87 0.46 22.85
CA ALA A 332 -7.60 1.86 23.19
C ALA A 332 -6.10 2.18 23.12
N MET A 333 -5.24 1.29 23.62
CA MET A 333 -3.78 1.43 23.52
C MET A 333 -3.29 1.41 22.07
N ARG A 334 -3.90 0.58 21.21
CA ARG A 334 -3.59 0.52 19.77
C ARG A 334 -4.01 1.80 19.04
N ARG A 335 -5.14 2.39 19.43
CA ARG A 335 -5.65 3.65 18.88
C ARG A 335 -4.87 4.87 19.39
N GLY A 336 -4.42 4.85 20.65
CA GLY A 336 -3.64 5.90 21.30
C GLY A 336 -4.43 7.16 21.65
N THR A 337 -5.28 7.64 20.74
CA THR A 337 -6.13 8.83 20.94
C THR A 337 -7.37 8.79 20.03
N SER A 338 -8.36 9.64 20.32
CA SER A 338 -9.42 9.97 19.37
C SER A 338 -8.86 10.90 18.29
N ILE A 339 -9.26 10.69 17.04
CA ILE A 339 -8.83 11.53 15.90
C ILE A 339 -10.00 12.41 15.49
N TYR A 340 -9.78 13.72 15.47
CA TYR A 340 -10.80 14.73 15.17
C TYR A 340 -10.59 15.29 13.76
N PHE A 341 -11.64 15.22 12.95
CA PHE A 341 -11.73 15.80 11.62
C PHE A 341 -12.90 16.79 11.55
N PRO A 342 -12.90 17.73 10.59
CA PRO A 342 -14.04 18.62 10.36
C PRO A 342 -15.37 17.87 10.10
N GLU A 343 -15.29 16.68 9.48
CA GLU A 343 -16.43 15.82 9.16
C GLU A 343 -16.89 14.97 10.36
N GLY A 344 -16.10 14.87 11.44
CA GLY A 344 -16.42 14.07 12.62
C GLY A 344 -15.20 13.45 13.28
N GLN A 345 -15.42 12.45 14.14
CA GLN A 345 -14.35 11.82 14.92
C GLN A 345 -14.24 10.30 14.69
N ILE A 346 -13.00 9.82 14.76
CA ILE A 346 -12.66 8.40 14.94
C ILE A 346 -12.35 8.22 16.42
N PRO A 347 -13.28 7.67 17.21
CA PRO A 347 -13.13 7.67 18.65
C PRO A 347 -12.14 6.59 19.10
N MET A 348 -11.45 6.85 20.22
CA MET A 348 -10.59 5.88 20.89
C MET A 348 -11.38 4.70 21.47
N LEU A 349 -12.61 4.97 21.94
CA LEU A 349 -13.53 3.98 22.50
C LEU A 349 -14.81 3.90 21.67
N PRO A 350 -15.57 2.78 21.71
CA PRO A 350 -16.85 2.71 21.03
C PRO A 350 -17.79 3.85 21.46
N ARG A 351 -18.49 4.46 20.50
CA ARG A 351 -19.28 5.69 20.73
C ARG A 351 -20.29 5.58 21.86
N HIS A 352 -20.95 4.43 22.00
CA HIS A 352 -21.91 4.20 23.08
C HIS A 352 -21.29 4.19 24.48
N LEU A 353 -19.96 3.98 24.57
CA LEU A 353 -19.22 4.20 25.82
C LEU A 353 -18.78 5.66 25.91
N SER A 354 -17.99 6.17 24.97
CA SER A 354 -17.39 7.51 25.07
C SER A 354 -18.41 8.64 25.12
N GLN A 355 -19.44 8.59 24.26
CA GLN A 355 -20.52 9.59 24.16
C GLN A 355 -21.76 9.20 24.98
N GLY A 356 -21.68 8.10 25.75
CA GLY A 356 -22.79 7.55 26.52
C GLY A 356 -22.42 7.37 27.98
N ILE A 357 -22.15 6.13 28.37
CA ILE A 357 -21.87 5.73 29.77
C ILE A 357 -20.73 6.56 30.40
N CYS A 358 -19.68 6.83 29.64
CA CYS A 358 -18.54 7.61 30.14
C CYS A 358 -18.79 9.12 30.08
N SER A 359 -19.67 9.61 29.22
CA SER A 359 -19.86 11.05 29.09
C SER A 359 -20.64 11.61 30.29
N LEU A 360 -20.18 12.75 30.82
CA LEU A 360 -20.78 13.50 31.92
C LEU A 360 -22.03 14.28 31.45
N ILE A 361 -23.03 13.53 30.97
CA ILE A 361 -24.27 14.06 30.41
C ILE A 361 -25.08 14.82 31.47
N GLN A 362 -25.59 15.99 31.08
CA GLN A 362 -26.42 16.84 31.94
C GLN A 362 -27.64 16.06 32.46
N ASP A 363 -27.97 16.30 33.74
CA ASP A 363 -29.11 15.74 34.46
C ASP A 363 -29.09 14.20 34.60
N GLU A 364 -27.96 13.55 34.30
CA GLU A 364 -27.71 12.14 34.55
C GLU A 364 -26.68 11.92 35.65
N ILE A 365 -26.87 10.88 36.48
CA ILE A 365 -25.85 10.49 37.47
C ILE A 365 -24.73 9.77 36.73
N ARG A 366 -23.49 10.17 36.98
CA ARG A 366 -22.29 9.60 36.36
C ARG A 366 -21.22 9.31 37.39
N ALA A 367 -20.52 8.19 37.19
CA ALA A 367 -19.33 7.85 37.94
C ALA A 367 -18.17 8.73 37.48
N ALA A 368 -17.49 9.34 38.44
CA ALA A 368 -16.36 10.22 38.20
C ALA A 368 -15.20 9.90 39.16
N PHE A 369 -14.04 10.46 38.84
CA PHE A 369 -12.90 10.56 39.72
C PHE A 369 -12.68 12.05 40.00
N SER A 370 -12.93 12.47 41.24
CA SER A 370 -12.99 13.89 41.61
C SER A 370 -11.76 14.36 42.38
N PHE A 371 -11.25 15.52 41.98
CA PHE A 371 -10.20 16.27 42.65
C PHE A 371 -10.84 17.47 43.33
N MET A 372 -11.01 17.39 44.64
CA MET A 372 -11.54 18.48 45.47
C MET A 372 -10.38 19.27 46.04
N ILE A 373 -10.23 20.51 45.59
CA ILE A 373 -9.07 21.38 45.86
C ILE A 373 -9.55 22.60 46.63
N LEU A 374 -9.07 22.78 47.85
CA LEU A 374 -9.28 24.00 48.62
C LEU A 374 -8.18 25.00 48.29
N LEU A 375 -8.57 26.18 47.83
CA LEU A 375 -7.68 27.28 47.45
C LEU A 375 -7.82 28.45 48.43
N SER A 376 -6.71 29.14 48.69
CA SER A 376 -6.71 30.43 49.39
C SER A 376 -7.35 31.54 48.52
N PRO A 377 -7.63 32.73 49.07
CA PRO A 377 -8.03 33.88 48.26
C PRO A 377 -7.03 34.19 47.14
N GLU A 378 -5.75 33.89 47.33
CA GLU A 378 -4.63 34.09 46.40
C GLU A 378 -4.47 32.93 45.39
N ALA A 379 -5.39 31.96 45.39
CA ALA A 379 -5.34 30.74 44.58
C ALA A 379 -4.19 29.78 44.92
N GLU A 380 -3.67 29.85 46.15
CA GLU A 380 -2.69 28.87 46.65
C GLU A 380 -3.40 27.58 47.07
N ILE A 381 -2.82 26.42 46.76
CA ILE A 381 -3.38 25.12 47.13
C ILE A 381 -3.20 24.89 48.64
N LEU A 382 -4.32 24.87 49.37
CA LEU A 382 -4.35 24.61 50.80
C LEU A 382 -4.59 23.14 51.14
N ARG A 383 -5.45 22.47 50.37
CA ARG A 383 -5.78 21.04 50.57
C ARG A 383 -6.21 20.40 49.26
N VAL A 384 -5.85 19.14 49.06
CA VAL A 384 -6.32 18.31 47.95
C VAL A 384 -6.93 17.03 48.50
N ARG A 385 -8.09 16.64 47.98
CA ARG A 385 -8.69 15.32 48.20
C ARG A 385 -9.06 14.72 46.85
N ILE A 386 -8.61 13.49 46.62
CA ILE A 386 -8.87 12.75 45.38
C ILE A 386 -9.66 11.50 45.75
N ALA A 387 -10.79 11.26 45.09
CA ALA A 387 -11.61 10.08 45.35
C ALA A 387 -12.50 9.70 44.15
N PRO A 388 -12.83 8.42 43.99
CA PRO A 388 -13.99 7.99 43.23
C PRO A 388 -15.25 8.69 43.75
N SER A 389 -16.13 9.10 42.85
CA SER A 389 -17.35 9.81 43.18
C SER A 389 -18.47 9.47 42.21
N ILE A 390 -19.66 9.98 42.53
CA ILE A 390 -20.76 10.14 41.60
C ILE A 390 -21.17 11.61 41.57
N ILE A 391 -21.48 12.11 40.38
CA ILE A 391 -21.90 13.48 40.15
C ILE A 391 -23.18 13.51 39.31
N LYS A 392 -23.85 14.66 39.29
CA LYS A 392 -24.96 14.93 38.39
C LYS A 392 -24.80 16.32 37.80
N VAL A 393 -24.28 16.41 36.57
CA VAL A 393 -24.03 17.69 35.89
C VAL A 393 -25.34 18.48 35.79
N ARG A 394 -25.32 19.74 36.23
CA ARG A 394 -26.49 20.62 36.25
C ARG A 394 -26.61 21.46 34.99
N ARG A 395 -25.48 21.88 34.42
CA ARG A 395 -25.43 22.75 33.24
C ARG A 395 -24.37 22.26 32.27
N ARG A 396 -24.77 21.97 31.04
CA ARG A 396 -23.85 21.88 29.90
C ARG A 396 -23.75 23.27 29.27
N LEU A 397 -22.56 23.83 29.23
CA LEU A 397 -22.29 25.14 28.65
C LEU A 397 -21.29 25.02 27.49
N THR A 398 -21.41 25.93 26.53
CA THR A 398 -20.40 26.15 25.50
C THR A 398 -19.44 27.26 25.91
N TYR A 399 -18.25 27.31 25.31
CA TYR A 399 -17.30 28.42 25.53
C TYR A 399 -17.95 29.80 25.26
N ASP A 400 -18.73 29.93 24.18
CA ASP A 400 -19.44 31.16 23.82
C ASP A 400 -20.52 31.57 24.85
N GLU A 401 -21.16 30.60 25.50
CA GLU A 401 -22.10 30.86 26.60
C GLU A 401 -21.37 31.32 27.85
N VAL A 402 -20.27 30.65 28.20
CA VAL A 402 -19.43 31.02 29.34
C VAL A 402 -18.88 32.43 29.17
N ASP A 403 -18.38 32.78 27.99
CA ASP A 403 -17.87 34.13 27.69
C ASP A 403 -18.95 35.21 27.87
N ARG A 404 -20.18 34.94 27.44
CA ARG A 404 -21.32 35.84 27.65
C ARG A 404 -21.74 35.94 29.12
N MET A 405 -21.46 34.91 29.91
CA MET A 405 -21.85 34.81 31.31
C MET A 405 -20.76 35.26 32.30
N LEU A 406 -19.54 35.55 31.84
CA LEU A 406 -18.38 35.92 32.67
C LEU A 406 -18.69 37.01 33.72
N GLU A 407 -19.49 38.00 33.33
CA GLU A 407 -19.87 39.13 34.17
C GLU A 407 -21.13 38.86 35.00
N SER A 408 -22.07 38.03 34.52
CA SER A 408 -23.40 37.86 35.15
C SER A 408 -23.51 36.67 36.09
N ASP A 409 -22.71 35.62 35.87
CA ASP A 409 -22.79 34.37 36.62
C ASP A 409 -21.73 34.32 37.74
N PRO A 410 -22.13 34.21 39.03
CA PRO A 410 -21.19 34.22 40.14
C PRO A 410 -20.16 33.09 40.12
N GLU A 411 -20.56 31.86 39.76
CA GLU A 411 -19.67 30.69 39.74
C GLU A 411 -18.61 30.86 38.64
N ILE A 412 -19.03 31.25 37.44
CA ILE A 412 -18.12 31.49 36.31
C ILE A 412 -17.18 32.65 36.62
N ARG A 413 -17.67 33.71 37.27
CA ARG A 413 -16.84 34.86 37.66
C ARG A 413 -15.74 34.45 38.65
N LEU A 414 -16.08 33.64 39.66
CA LEU A 414 -15.11 33.11 40.63
C LEU A 414 -14.08 32.20 39.95
N LEU A 415 -14.52 31.27 39.08
CA LEU A 415 -13.62 30.42 38.30
C LEU A 415 -12.67 31.24 37.43
N ASN A 416 -13.17 32.27 36.74
CA ASN A 416 -12.34 33.15 35.91
C ASN A 416 -11.33 33.95 36.75
N MET A 417 -11.74 34.45 37.92
CA MET A 417 -10.84 35.14 38.85
C MET A 417 -9.69 34.23 39.31
N LEU A 418 -9.98 32.99 39.72
CA LEU A 418 -8.96 32.02 40.10
C LEU A 418 -8.06 31.65 38.91
N ARG A 419 -8.66 31.40 37.73
CA ARG A 419 -7.92 31.14 36.48
C ARG A 419 -6.92 32.26 36.17
N GLN A 420 -7.30 33.53 36.34
CA GLN A 420 -6.40 34.67 36.11
C GLN A 420 -5.21 34.64 37.08
N LYS A 421 -5.46 34.42 38.38
CA LYS A 421 -4.40 34.33 39.40
C LYS A 421 -3.42 33.18 39.10
N LEU A 422 -3.95 31.98 38.84
CA LEU A 422 -3.17 30.79 38.49
C LEU A 422 -2.36 30.98 37.20
N ARG A 423 -2.95 31.64 36.19
CA ARG A 423 -2.25 31.96 34.93
C ARG A 423 -1.08 32.92 35.17
N THR A 424 -1.30 34.00 35.92
CA THR A 424 -0.25 34.98 36.24
C THR A 424 0.90 34.33 36.99
N GLU A 425 0.59 33.52 38.01
CA GLU A 425 1.61 32.79 38.77
C GLU A 425 2.41 31.82 37.88
N ARG A 426 1.73 31.11 36.99
CA ARG A 426 2.39 30.22 36.01
C ARG A 426 3.35 30.97 35.09
N ILE A 427 3.00 32.18 34.64
CA ILE A 427 3.89 33.05 33.84
C ILE A 427 5.09 33.53 34.68
N ASN A 428 4.85 33.97 35.91
CA ASN A 428 5.91 34.41 36.83
C ASN A 428 6.93 33.30 37.10
N ARG A 429 6.50 32.03 37.05
CA ARG A 429 7.36 30.84 37.15
C ARG A 429 8.04 30.43 35.84
N GLY A 430 7.95 31.24 34.79
CA GLY A 430 8.64 31.04 33.53
C GLY A 430 7.86 30.31 32.44
N ALA A 431 6.54 30.13 32.60
CA ALA A 431 5.74 29.55 31.52
C ALA A 431 5.58 30.52 30.34
N LEU A 432 5.69 29.97 29.13
CA LEU A 432 5.49 30.71 27.90
C LEU A 432 4.07 30.51 27.37
N LEU A 433 3.42 31.61 27.00
CA LEU A 433 2.13 31.61 26.32
C LEU A 433 2.38 31.92 24.85
N LEU A 434 2.18 30.91 24.01
CA LEU A 434 2.32 31.03 22.56
C LEU A 434 0.91 31.03 21.94
N PRO A 435 0.34 32.19 21.61
CA PRO A 435 -0.92 32.24 20.89
C PRO A 435 -0.67 31.81 19.45
N PHE A 436 -1.11 30.60 19.11
CA PHE A 436 -1.18 30.16 17.72
C PHE A 436 -2.60 30.39 17.21
N PRO A 437 -2.78 31.02 16.04
CA PRO A 437 -4.08 31.07 15.42
C PRO A 437 -4.51 29.64 15.08
N ASP A 438 -5.65 29.22 15.62
CA ASP A 438 -6.21 27.90 15.33
C ASP A 438 -7.29 28.01 14.25
N VAL A 439 -7.25 27.11 13.28
CA VAL A 439 -8.19 27.08 12.16
C VAL A 439 -9.31 26.12 12.51
N ASN A 440 -10.46 26.65 12.90
CA ASN A 440 -11.66 25.86 13.13
C ASN A 440 -12.41 25.67 11.82
N ILE A 441 -12.45 24.42 11.34
CA ILE A 441 -13.20 24.02 10.15
C ILE A 441 -14.42 23.24 10.60
N PHE A 442 -15.61 23.69 10.20
CA PHE A 442 -16.88 23.02 10.47
C PHE A 442 -17.61 22.76 9.17
N ILE A 443 -18.18 21.57 9.01
CA ILE A 443 -18.99 21.21 7.84
C ILE A 443 -20.44 21.08 8.30
N ASP A 444 -21.32 21.88 7.69
CA ASP A 444 -22.74 21.84 8.05
C ASP A 444 -23.48 20.65 7.42
N ASN A 445 -24.75 20.48 7.79
CA ASN A 445 -25.61 19.39 7.30
C ASN A 445 -25.86 19.42 5.78
N HIS A 446 -25.51 20.52 5.10
CA HIS A 446 -25.60 20.66 3.65
C HIS A 446 -24.24 20.44 2.96
N GLY A 447 -23.20 20.07 3.71
CA GLY A 447 -21.85 19.86 3.21
C GLY A 447 -21.08 21.15 2.94
N LYS A 448 -21.58 22.31 3.39
CA LYS A 448 -20.87 23.58 3.23
C LYS A 448 -19.78 23.71 4.29
N VAL A 449 -18.58 24.03 3.84
CA VAL A 449 -17.41 24.27 4.70
C VAL A 449 -17.45 25.68 5.26
N HIS A 450 -17.36 25.79 6.58
CA HIS A 450 -17.20 27.02 7.34
C HIS A 450 -15.81 27.03 7.95
N VAL A 451 -15.07 28.13 7.76
CA VAL A 451 -13.71 28.28 8.29
C VAL A 451 -13.69 29.53 9.17
N ASN A 452 -13.30 29.35 10.42
CA ASN A 452 -13.09 30.44 11.37
C ASN A 452 -11.66 30.39 11.92
N LEU A 453 -11.04 31.56 12.08
CA LEU A 453 -9.75 31.70 12.72
C LEU A 453 -9.98 32.13 14.17
N SER A 454 -9.60 31.25 15.10
CA SER A 454 -9.54 31.58 16.52
C SER A 454 -8.54 32.71 16.71
N LYS A 455 -8.98 33.81 17.32
CA LYS A 455 -8.13 34.99 17.59
C LYS A 455 -7.27 34.82 18.82
#